data_AF-A0AAV4PMZ5-F1
#
_entry.id   AF-A0AAV4PMZ5-F1
#
_cell.length_a   1.000
_cell.length_b   1.000
_cell.length_c   1.000
_cell.angle_alpha   90.00
_cell.angle_beta   90.00
_cell.angle_gamma   90.00
#
_symmetry.space_group_name_H-M   'P 1'
#
loop_
_entity.id
_entity.type
_entity.pdbx_description
1 polymer ?
#
loop_
_entity_poly.entity_id
_entity_poly.type
_entity_poly.pdbx_seq_one_letter_code
_entity_poly.pdbx_strand_id
1 'polypeptide(L)'
;MWYFVLIVVGFWNGAFSADQSCIEGLQWQCRNYDLLPNEFPGTEDELKKSCSELEEKKKCLMEFLNGCGSNNYDDLEMARSDLPRMINALTELCQEDTELHASYVQHMACIKEFVSTEMKRQICFNYTNNAMDYLRAPIKRKRLQDDPEYRYKFSPCLMPLLSMNCFVTYISGSCEYGAGKMIFELIQKAGSIDEQCPSSFRIDVIDLLNAFESATEEIIANQTCIENLRWACSNIRMLPDEFPGTEDELKESCSDLENIKICLMERLLGCGSNNYDDLEVARSDLPRMINTLTEICQEDTELHASYVQHMACIKRFVSANNEKQFCRDYTTSAMAYLRGPIQRKKLEDDPDYRNKFSQCLVPLLSMNCFITYISGSCEHGAGKMSIELIQKAGSIAEQCPASIRIDIIDLLKGLESATEEQMFVMRLITSLNIS
;
A
#
# COMPACT_ATOMS: atom_id res chain seq x y z
N MET A 1 11.46 -4.22 -5.57
CA MET A 1 12.04 -3.24 -6.52
C MET A 1 11.58 -1.79 -6.32
N TRP A 2 10.64 -1.48 -5.41
CA TRP A 2 9.88 -0.21 -5.44
C TRP A 2 10.01 0.70 -4.19
N TYR A 3 11.09 0.68 -3.39
CA TYR A 3 11.11 1.43 -2.10
C TYR A 3 12.37 2.25 -1.76
N PHE A 4 13.46 2.12 -2.53
CA PHE A 4 14.39 3.25 -2.67
C PHE A 4 13.68 4.51 -3.19
N VAL A 5 12.58 4.26 -3.90
CA VAL A 5 11.43 5.09 -4.23
C VAL A 5 10.86 5.94 -3.06
N LEU A 6 11.26 5.87 -1.79
CA LEU A 6 10.77 6.90 -0.82
C LEU A 6 11.70 8.10 -0.66
N ILE A 7 13.02 7.88 -0.70
CA ILE A 7 13.96 8.98 -0.95
C ILE A 7 13.86 9.35 -2.43
N VAL A 8 13.92 8.35 -3.31
CA VAL A 8 14.01 8.56 -4.74
C VAL A 8 12.66 8.81 -5.41
N VAL A 9 11.50 8.39 -4.93
CA VAL A 9 10.17 8.74 -5.49
C VAL A 9 9.46 9.84 -4.73
N GLY A 10 9.90 10.22 -3.52
CA GLY A 10 9.69 11.60 -3.07
C GLY A 10 10.31 12.58 -4.07
N PHE A 11 11.52 12.27 -4.55
CA PHE A 11 12.24 13.04 -5.59
C PHE A 11 11.86 12.71 -7.05
N TRP A 12 11.38 11.51 -7.36
CA TRP A 12 11.09 11.02 -8.73
C TRP A 12 9.60 11.08 -9.06
N ASN A 13 8.65 11.03 -8.12
CA ASN A 13 7.24 11.28 -8.48
C ASN A 13 7.00 12.75 -8.83
N GLY A 14 7.89 13.67 -8.42
CA GLY A 14 7.93 15.03 -8.97
C GLY A 14 8.58 15.07 -10.36
N ALA A 15 9.75 14.44 -10.52
CA ALA A 15 10.53 14.50 -11.77
C ALA A 15 9.98 13.66 -12.94
N PHE A 16 9.07 12.70 -12.70
CA PHE A 16 8.57 11.76 -13.72
C PHE A 16 7.06 11.90 -14.04
N SER A 17 6.48 13.10 -13.93
CA SER A 17 5.25 13.44 -14.67
C SER A 17 5.52 13.76 -16.15
N ALA A 18 6.79 13.73 -16.59
CA ALA A 18 7.17 14.07 -17.95
C ALA A 18 6.71 13.04 -18.97
N ASP A 19 6.56 13.52 -20.22
CA ASP A 19 6.18 12.72 -21.37
C ASP A 19 6.95 11.39 -21.37
N GLN A 20 6.17 10.32 -21.22
CA GLN A 20 6.60 8.93 -21.07
C GLN A 20 7.62 8.54 -22.16
N SER A 21 7.61 9.22 -23.30
CA SER A 21 8.53 9.04 -24.43
C SER A 21 10.01 9.36 -24.14
N CYS A 22 10.34 10.47 -23.45
CA CYS A 22 11.74 10.81 -23.12
C CYS A 22 12.22 9.96 -21.93
N ILE A 23 11.35 9.65 -20.98
CA ILE A 23 11.65 8.78 -19.84
C ILE A 23 11.86 7.32 -20.27
N GLU A 24 10.99 6.78 -21.13
CA GLU A 24 11.17 5.46 -21.72
C GLU A 24 12.43 5.42 -22.59
N GLY A 25 12.76 6.53 -23.27
CA GLY A 25 14.02 6.72 -23.97
C GLY A 25 15.24 6.66 -23.05
N LEU A 26 15.18 7.34 -21.90
CA LEU A 26 16.23 7.32 -20.86
C LEU A 26 16.43 5.90 -20.33
N GLN A 27 15.32 5.25 -19.97
CA GLN A 27 15.33 3.87 -19.50
C GLN A 27 15.83 2.91 -20.59
N TRP A 28 15.56 3.17 -21.87
CA TRP A 28 15.98 2.30 -22.98
C TRP A 28 17.44 2.54 -23.43
N GLN A 29 17.94 3.77 -23.33
CA GLN A 29 19.31 4.11 -23.73
C GLN A 29 20.32 3.87 -22.61
N CYS A 30 19.92 4.08 -21.35
CA CYS A 30 20.76 3.75 -20.18
C CYS A 30 20.42 2.37 -19.56
N ARG A 31 19.71 1.49 -20.31
CA ARG A 31 18.97 0.26 -19.91
C ARG A 31 19.73 -0.87 -19.21
N ASN A 32 21.02 -0.74 -18.95
CA ASN A 32 21.77 -1.77 -18.25
C ASN A 32 22.01 -1.49 -16.76
N TYR A 33 21.47 -0.39 -16.25
CA TYR A 33 21.76 0.01 -14.88
C TYR A 33 20.55 0.65 -14.22
N ASP A 34 19.94 -0.07 -13.26
CA ASP A 34 19.23 0.60 -12.18
C ASP A 34 20.17 1.69 -11.64
N LEU A 35 19.72 2.95 -11.57
CA LEU A 35 20.59 4.06 -11.15
C LEU A 35 21.20 3.83 -9.76
N LEU A 36 20.48 3.06 -8.96
CA LEU A 36 20.87 2.63 -7.65
C LEU A 36 21.24 1.14 -7.67
N PRO A 37 22.17 0.72 -6.81
CA PRO A 37 22.45 -0.69 -6.65
C PRO A 37 21.20 -1.44 -6.16
N ASN A 38 21.07 -2.71 -6.54
CA ASN A 38 19.98 -3.58 -6.08
C ASN A 38 19.92 -3.71 -4.56
N GLU A 39 21.06 -3.50 -3.90
CA GLU A 39 21.21 -3.51 -2.46
C GLU A 39 21.99 -2.26 -2.01
N PHE A 40 21.57 -1.66 -0.89
CA PHE A 40 22.35 -0.58 -0.27
C PHE A 40 23.71 -1.12 0.19
N PRO A 41 24.83 -0.40 -0.06
CA PRO A 41 26.12 -0.83 0.42
C PRO A 41 26.16 -0.77 1.95
N GLY A 42 26.60 -1.85 2.57
CA GLY A 42 26.78 -1.98 4.02
C GLY A 42 28.24 -2.05 4.42
N THR A 43 29.14 -2.03 3.44
CA THR A 43 30.60 -2.05 3.61
C THR A 43 31.24 -1.06 2.65
N GLU A 44 32.46 -0.63 2.96
CA GLU A 44 33.19 0.34 2.13
C GLU A 44 33.53 -0.22 0.74
N ASP A 45 33.79 -1.53 0.65
CA ASP A 45 34.04 -2.22 -0.63
C ASP A 45 32.77 -2.24 -1.51
N GLU A 46 31.60 -2.53 -0.91
CA GLU A 46 30.30 -2.44 -1.59
C GLU A 46 30.03 -1.00 -2.05
N LEU A 47 30.40 0.00 -1.25
CA LEU A 47 30.27 1.42 -1.59
C LEU A 47 31.18 1.80 -2.76
N LYS A 48 32.46 1.44 -2.71
CA LYS A 48 33.44 1.69 -3.79
C LYS A 48 33.00 1.11 -5.13
N LYS A 49 32.45 -0.10 -5.10
CA LYS A 49 31.84 -0.74 -6.27
C LYS A 49 30.66 0.09 -6.78
N SER A 50 29.73 0.44 -5.90
CA SER A 50 28.54 1.24 -6.25
C SER A 50 28.90 2.62 -6.82
N CYS A 51 29.95 3.26 -6.29
CA CYS A 51 30.47 4.54 -6.76
C CYS A 51 31.09 4.46 -8.16
N SER A 52 31.80 3.37 -8.47
CA SER A 52 32.33 3.14 -9.81
C SER A 52 31.21 2.98 -10.84
N GLU A 53 30.16 2.24 -10.48
CA GLU A 53 28.97 2.10 -11.33
C GLU A 53 28.20 3.43 -11.49
N LEU A 54 28.14 4.26 -10.44
CA LEU A 54 27.46 5.57 -10.48
C LEU A 54 28.11 6.53 -11.49
N GLU A 55 29.44 6.59 -11.57
CA GLU A 55 30.15 7.47 -12.51
C GLU A 55 29.88 7.10 -13.97
N GLU A 56 29.81 5.79 -14.29
CA GLU A 56 29.40 5.33 -15.62
C GLU A 56 27.96 5.76 -15.95
N LYS A 57 27.04 5.62 -14.99
CA LYS A 57 25.62 5.98 -15.16
C LYS A 57 25.41 7.48 -15.30
N LYS A 58 26.11 8.27 -14.47
CA LYS A 58 26.09 9.73 -14.50
C LYS A 58 26.41 10.28 -15.89
N LYS A 59 27.43 9.71 -16.55
CA LYS A 59 27.77 10.11 -17.92
C LYS A 59 26.62 9.86 -18.89
N CYS A 60 25.99 8.67 -18.84
CA CYS A 60 24.83 8.34 -19.68
C CYS A 60 23.67 9.30 -19.45
N LEU A 61 23.31 9.54 -18.18
CA LEU A 61 22.21 10.42 -17.83
C LEU A 61 22.42 11.85 -18.31
N MET A 62 23.62 12.40 -18.10
CA MET A 62 23.91 13.79 -18.50
C MET A 62 23.95 13.94 -20.02
N GLU A 63 24.50 12.96 -20.75
CA GLU A 63 24.46 12.95 -22.22
C GLU A 63 23.02 12.88 -22.75
N PHE A 64 22.17 12.05 -22.12
CA PHE A 64 20.77 11.92 -22.49
C PHE A 64 19.97 13.19 -22.19
N LEU A 65 20.11 13.77 -21.00
CA LEU A 65 19.42 15.01 -20.59
C LEU A 65 19.76 16.18 -21.53
N ASN A 66 21.01 16.25 -21.99
CA ASN A 66 21.44 17.24 -22.99
C ASN A 66 20.85 16.96 -24.38
N GLY A 67 20.52 15.70 -24.69
CA GLY A 67 19.93 15.25 -25.95
C GLY A 67 18.41 15.39 -26.04
N CYS A 68 17.67 15.29 -24.93
CA CYS A 68 16.22 15.61 -24.92
C CYS A 68 16.05 17.12 -25.12
N GLY A 69 15.65 17.52 -26.35
CA GLY A 69 15.54 18.92 -26.76
C GLY A 69 14.57 19.74 -25.89
N SER A 70 14.85 21.03 -25.72
CA SER A 70 14.08 21.99 -24.89
C SER A 70 12.67 22.34 -25.37
N ASN A 71 12.14 21.64 -26.37
CA ASN A 71 10.88 21.98 -26.98
C ASN A 71 9.77 21.13 -26.34
N ASN A 72 9.10 21.71 -25.33
CA ASN A 72 7.66 21.57 -25.02
C ASN A 72 7.12 20.90 -23.74
N TYR A 73 7.85 20.65 -22.64
CA TYR A 73 7.17 20.13 -21.43
C TYR A 73 7.73 20.65 -20.11
N ASP A 74 6.87 21.29 -19.30
CA ASP A 74 7.15 21.78 -17.93
C ASP A 74 7.66 20.65 -17.02
N ASP A 75 7.20 19.42 -17.24
CA ASP A 75 7.62 18.26 -16.47
C ASP A 75 9.10 17.87 -16.68
N LEU A 76 9.67 18.22 -17.84
CA LEU A 76 11.09 17.99 -18.13
C LEU A 76 12.00 18.97 -17.37
N GLU A 77 11.45 20.10 -16.92
CA GLU A 77 12.17 21.12 -16.15
C GLU A 77 12.57 20.58 -14.78
N MET A 78 11.65 19.88 -14.09
CA MET A 78 11.94 19.28 -12.78
C MET A 78 12.98 18.16 -12.87
N ALA A 79 12.90 17.30 -13.90
CA ALA A 79 13.93 16.29 -14.12
C ALA A 79 15.31 16.91 -14.41
N ARG A 80 15.35 18.04 -15.12
CA ARG A 80 16.60 18.75 -15.42
C ARG A 80 17.21 19.46 -14.20
N SER A 81 16.42 19.85 -13.21
CA SER A 81 16.92 20.49 -11.98
C SER A 81 17.28 19.47 -10.89
N ASP A 82 16.40 18.51 -10.61
CA ASP A 82 16.57 17.58 -9.49
C ASP A 82 17.57 16.45 -9.79
N LEU A 83 17.59 15.91 -11.01
CA LEU A 83 18.47 14.78 -11.34
C LEU A 83 19.96 15.13 -11.23
N PRO A 84 20.47 16.28 -11.74
CA PRO A 84 21.85 16.67 -11.54
C PRO A 84 22.21 16.90 -10.07
N ARG A 85 21.30 17.47 -9.26
CA ARG A 85 21.52 17.68 -7.82
C ARG A 85 21.68 16.35 -7.09
N MET A 86 20.80 15.40 -7.38
CA MET A 86 20.88 14.05 -6.83
C MET A 86 22.20 13.36 -7.22
N ILE A 87 22.57 13.40 -8.51
CA ILE A 87 23.84 12.84 -8.99
C ILE A 87 25.04 13.48 -8.28
N ASN A 88 25.03 14.81 -8.09
CA ASN A 88 26.13 15.52 -7.43
C ASN A 88 26.23 15.13 -5.95
N ALA A 89 25.10 15.03 -5.25
CA ALA A 89 25.06 14.58 -3.85
C ALA A 89 25.59 13.15 -3.70
N LEU A 90 25.22 12.25 -4.60
CA LEU A 90 25.75 10.88 -4.63
C LEU A 90 27.23 10.82 -5.02
N THR A 91 27.68 11.71 -5.93
CA THR A 91 29.10 11.83 -6.29
C THR A 91 29.92 12.28 -5.08
N GLU A 92 29.44 13.25 -4.31
CA GLU A 92 30.10 13.72 -3.08
C GLU A 92 30.20 12.60 -2.04
N LEU A 93 29.15 11.80 -1.87
CA LEU A 93 29.16 10.61 -1.02
C LEU A 93 30.22 9.57 -1.45
N CYS A 94 30.65 9.58 -2.71
CA CYS A 94 31.70 8.72 -3.25
C CYS A 94 33.12 9.28 -3.12
N GLN A 95 33.28 10.53 -2.66
CA GLN A 95 34.58 11.17 -2.50
C GLN A 95 35.11 10.93 -1.08
N GLU A 96 36.15 10.09 -0.96
CA GLU A 96 36.73 9.65 0.33
C GLU A 96 37.20 10.79 1.24
N ASP A 97 37.49 11.96 0.66
CA ASP A 97 37.98 13.15 1.36
C ASP A 97 36.86 14.09 1.87
N THR A 98 35.59 13.73 1.66
CA THR A 98 34.45 14.56 2.09
C THR A 98 33.91 14.16 3.48
N GLU A 99 33.38 15.14 4.22
CA GLU A 99 32.69 14.89 5.50
C GLU A 99 31.46 13.99 5.29
N LEU A 100 30.76 14.13 4.17
CA LEU A 100 29.59 13.32 3.82
C LEU A 100 29.95 11.85 3.66
N HIS A 101 31.05 11.53 2.96
CA HIS A 101 31.54 10.15 2.83
C HIS A 101 31.91 9.56 4.18
N ALA A 102 32.73 10.26 4.97
CA ALA A 102 33.16 9.78 6.29
C ALA A 102 31.96 9.49 7.21
N SER A 103 30.98 10.40 7.22
CA SER A 103 29.74 10.24 7.99
C SER A 103 28.87 9.08 7.48
N TYR A 104 28.76 8.90 6.16
CA TYR A 104 28.03 7.77 5.59
C TYR A 104 28.69 6.42 5.94
N VAL A 105 30.01 6.30 5.76
CA VAL A 105 30.78 5.09 6.09
C VAL A 105 30.61 4.70 7.56
N GLN A 106 30.54 5.68 8.47
CA GLN A 106 30.29 5.41 9.89
C GLN A 106 28.91 4.76 10.14
N HIS A 107 27.91 5.04 9.30
CA HIS A 107 26.52 4.64 9.54
C HIS A 107 25.94 3.65 8.51
N MET A 108 26.68 3.29 7.46
CA MET A 108 26.16 2.55 6.30
C MET A 108 25.57 1.17 6.64
N ALA A 109 26.14 0.46 7.62
CA ALA A 109 25.61 -0.84 8.04
C ALA A 109 24.19 -0.72 8.64
N CYS A 110 23.99 0.26 9.54
CA CYS A 110 22.67 0.54 10.11
C CYS A 110 21.69 1.04 9.04
N ILE A 111 22.14 1.91 8.15
CA ILE A 111 21.31 2.43 7.05
C ILE A 111 20.88 1.30 6.12
N LYS A 112 21.76 0.36 5.78
CA LYS A 112 21.42 -0.82 4.96
C LYS A 112 20.34 -1.67 5.63
N GLU A 113 20.45 -1.91 6.94
CA GLU A 113 19.46 -2.67 7.70
C GLU A 113 18.11 -1.93 7.75
N PHE A 114 18.13 -0.63 8.05
CA PHE A 114 16.95 0.20 8.08
C PHE A 114 16.24 0.20 6.73
N VAL A 115 16.97 0.47 5.63
CA VAL A 115 16.35 0.46 4.31
C VAL A 115 15.82 -0.93 3.96
N SER A 116 16.55 -1.99 4.27
CA SER A 116 16.06 -3.36 4.04
C SER A 116 14.75 -3.63 4.79
N THR A 117 14.62 -3.07 6.00
CA THR A 117 13.39 -3.15 6.82
C THR A 117 12.28 -2.31 6.22
N GLU A 118 12.56 -1.07 5.83
CA GLU A 118 11.61 -0.18 5.15
C GLU A 118 11.11 -0.80 3.85
N MET A 119 11.98 -1.42 3.04
CA MET A 119 11.59 -2.09 1.81
C MET A 119 10.61 -3.25 2.03
N LYS A 120 10.75 -3.96 3.15
CA LYS A 120 9.89 -5.10 3.50
C LYS A 120 8.59 -4.65 4.15
N ARG A 121 8.62 -3.58 4.95
CA ARG A 121 7.52 -3.19 5.85
C ARG A 121 6.77 -1.92 5.44
N GLN A 122 7.36 -1.11 4.56
CA GLN A 122 6.79 0.12 4.04
C GLN A 122 6.39 1.10 5.18
N ILE A 123 7.23 1.24 6.20
CA ILE A 123 6.92 1.99 7.43
C ILE A 123 6.66 3.46 7.07
N CYS A 124 7.56 4.09 6.33
CA CYS A 124 7.42 5.49 5.96
C CYS A 124 6.38 5.74 4.88
N PHE A 125 6.15 4.79 3.97
CA PHE A 125 5.03 4.88 3.03
C PHE A 125 3.68 4.87 3.76
N ASN A 126 3.50 3.94 4.71
CA ASN A 126 2.27 3.85 5.50
C ASN A 126 2.10 5.09 6.39
N TYR A 127 3.17 5.55 7.05
CA TYR A 127 3.17 6.81 7.81
C TYR A 127 2.71 7.99 6.94
N THR A 128 3.31 8.16 5.76
CA THR A 128 2.97 9.27 4.86
C THR A 128 1.53 9.17 4.37
N ASN A 129 1.03 7.99 4.01
CA ASN A 129 -0.36 7.83 3.59
C ASN A 129 -1.33 8.15 4.72
N ASN A 130 -1.08 7.64 5.92
CA ASN A 130 -1.92 7.92 7.10
C ASN A 130 -1.92 9.42 7.45
N ALA A 131 -0.74 10.05 7.39
CA ALA A 131 -0.61 11.48 7.57
C ALA A 131 -1.40 12.27 6.52
N MET A 132 -1.33 11.86 5.25
CA MET A 132 -2.09 12.47 4.15
C MET A 132 -3.61 12.27 4.31
N ASP A 133 -4.04 11.10 4.79
CA ASP A 133 -5.45 10.83 5.07
C ASP A 133 -5.97 11.70 6.21
N TYR A 134 -5.21 11.85 7.29
CA TYR A 134 -5.53 12.78 8.37
C TYR A 134 -5.62 14.22 7.88
N LEU A 135 -4.63 14.65 7.08
CA LEU A 135 -4.54 16.00 6.55
C LEU A 135 -5.59 16.29 5.47
N ARG A 136 -6.27 15.27 4.92
CA ARG A 136 -7.30 15.43 3.89
C ARG A 136 -8.42 16.39 4.30
N ALA A 137 -8.91 16.32 5.54
CA ALA A 137 -9.97 17.20 6.01
C ALA A 137 -9.48 18.65 6.24
N PRO A 138 -8.36 18.91 6.94
CA PRO A 138 -7.73 20.23 6.99
C PRO A 138 -7.45 20.85 5.61
N ILE A 139 -6.92 20.07 4.66
CA ILE A 139 -6.68 20.47 3.26
C ILE A 139 -7.99 20.92 2.61
N LYS A 140 -9.08 20.14 2.75
CA LYS A 140 -10.40 20.52 2.22
C LYS A 140 -10.92 21.83 2.83
N ARG A 141 -10.71 22.07 4.13
CA ARG A 141 -11.21 23.27 4.84
C ARG A 141 -10.47 24.55 4.46
N LYS A 142 -9.18 24.50 4.13
CA LYS A 142 -8.37 25.67 3.74
C LYS A 142 -8.72 26.25 2.35
N ARG A 143 -9.91 25.98 1.81
CA ARG A 143 -10.37 26.41 0.46
C ARG A 143 -9.50 25.92 -0.69
N LEU A 144 -8.78 24.81 -0.51
CA LEU A 144 -8.00 24.16 -1.57
C LEU A 144 -8.88 23.39 -2.59
N GLN A 145 -10.20 23.54 -2.50
CA GLN A 145 -11.17 22.90 -3.40
C GLN A 145 -11.49 23.74 -4.65
N ASP A 146 -11.38 25.06 -4.57
CA ASP A 146 -11.81 25.94 -5.67
C ASP A 146 -10.76 26.06 -6.78
N ASP A 147 -9.53 25.59 -6.52
CA ASP A 147 -8.41 25.60 -7.46
C ASP A 147 -7.80 24.19 -7.62
N PRO A 148 -8.20 23.46 -8.67
CA PRO A 148 -7.62 22.15 -9.01
C PRO A 148 -6.10 22.18 -9.21
N GLU A 149 -5.56 23.30 -9.70
CA GLU A 149 -4.12 23.49 -9.91
C GLU A 149 -3.39 23.57 -8.56
N TYR A 150 -3.98 24.27 -7.59
CA TYR A 150 -3.48 24.33 -6.22
C TYR A 150 -3.40 22.93 -5.62
N ARG A 151 -4.46 22.11 -5.74
CA ARG A 151 -4.48 20.74 -5.21
C ARG A 151 -3.42 19.84 -5.85
N TYR A 152 -3.25 19.97 -7.16
CA TYR A 152 -2.24 19.22 -7.92
C TYR A 152 -0.81 19.58 -7.51
N LYS A 153 -0.54 20.84 -7.18
CA LYS A 153 0.78 21.30 -6.71
C LYS A 153 1.03 21.03 -5.22
N PHE A 154 -0.03 20.92 -4.42
CA PHE A 154 0.08 20.76 -2.97
C PHE A 154 0.55 19.36 -2.54
N SER A 155 -0.02 18.30 -3.11
CA SER A 155 0.32 16.92 -2.75
C SER A 155 1.80 16.56 -3.04
N PRO A 156 2.37 16.98 -4.20
CA PRO A 156 3.79 16.80 -4.47
C PRO A 156 4.73 17.57 -3.54
N CYS A 157 4.29 18.65 -2.88
CA CYS A 157 5.09 19.26 -1.81
C CYS A 157 4.99 18.46 -0.50
N LEU A 158 3.77 18.14 -0.06
CA LEU A 158 3.54 17.63 1.29
C LEU A 158 3.99 16.17 1.46
N MET A 159 3.77 15.32 0.46
CA MET A 159 4.12 13.89 0.55
C MET A 159 5.63 13.64 0.71
N PRO A 160 6.53 14.27 -0.07
CA PRO A 160 7.96 14.12 0.15
C PRO A 160 8.39 14.62 1.52
N LEU A 161 7.86 15.75 2.00
CA LEU A 161 8.20 16.29 3.32
C LEU A 161 7.82 15.33 4.45
N LEU A 162 6.62 14.75 4.42
CA LEU A 162 6.18 13.73 5.39
C LEU A 162 7.05 12.48 5.33
N SER A 163 7.40 12.04 4.12
CA SER A 163 8.26 10.86 3.92
C SER A 163 9.68 11.09 4.42
N MET A 164 10.26 12.26 4.13
CA MET A 164 11.56 12.70 4.63
C MET A 164 11.55 12.79 6.16
N ASN A 165 10.50 13.39 6.75
CA ASN A 165 10.36 13.49 8.20
C ASN A 165 10.35 12.11 8.85
N CYS A 166 9.56 11.16 8.33
CA CYS A 166 9.57 9.79 8.82
C CYS A 166 10.96 9.17 8.72
N PHE A 167 11.58 9.25 7.55
CA PHE A 167 12.86 8.60 7.28
C PHE A 167 13.98 9.14 8.18
N VAL A 168 14.07 10.47 8.33
CA VAL A 168 15.04 11.12 9.22
C VAL A 168 14.76 10.76 10.68
N THR A 169 13.50 10.79 11.11
CA THR A 169 13.13 10.47 12.50
C THR A 169 13.47 9.02 12.83
N TYR A 170 13.14 8.09 11.94
CA TYR A 170 13.37 6.66 12.17
C TYR A 170 14.86 6.32 12.20
N ILE A 171 15.65 6.86 11.26
CA ILE A 171 17.12 6.68 11.27
C ILE A 171 17.73 7.30 12.53
N SER A 172 17.26 8.49 12.93
CA SER A 172 17.76 9.14 14.16
C SER A 172 17.47 8.32 15.42
N GLY A 173 16.36 7.57 15.43
CA GLY A 173 16.00 6.70 16.54
C GLY A 173 16.63 5.31 16.50
N SER A 174 17.00 4.81 15.31
CA SER A 174 17.46 3.43 15.10
C SER A 174 18.97 3.30 14.93
N CYS A 175 19.63 4.35 14.44
CA CYS A 175 21.08 4.38 14.21
C CYS A 175 21.81 5.24 15.24
N GLU A 176 23.14 5.11 15.29
CA GLU A 176 23.97 5.92 16.18
C GLU A 176 23.79 7.44 15.93
N TYR A 177 24.09 8.21 16.97
CA TYR A 177 24.03 9.67 16.94
C TYR A 177 24.83 10.23 15.76
N GLY A 178 24.15 11.00 14.89
CA GLY A 178 24.75 11.59 13.68
C GLY A 178 24.11 11.10 12.37
N ALA A 179 23.58 9.87 12.33
CA ALA A 179 23.02 9.29 11.10
C ALA A 179 21.85 10.12 10.54
N GLY A 180 20.95 10.60 11.40
CA GLY A 180 19.83 11.46 11.00
C GLY A 180 20.28 12.79 10.39
N LYS A 181 21.32 13.42 10.95
CA LYS A 181 21.89 14.66 10.42
C LYS A 181 22.49 14.44 9.03
N MET A 182 23.24 13.36 8.85
CA MET A 182 23.85 13.01 7.56
C MET A 182 22.78 12.77 6.49
N ILE A 183 21.73 12.01 6.82
CA ILE A 183 20.63 11.76 5.87
C ILE A 183 19.88 13.05 5.54
N PHE A 184 19.66 13.91 6.52
CA PHE A 184 19.05 15.21 6.29
C PHE A 184 19.89 16.09 5.36
N GLU A 185 21.22 16.12 5.56
CA GLU A 185 22.14 16.82 4.66
C GLU A 185 22.11 16.24 3.24
N LEU A 186 22.09 14.91 3.10
CA LEU A 186 21.97 14.24 1.80
C LEU A 186 20.67 14.63 1.08
N ILE A 187 19.54 14.67 1.80
CA ILE A 187 18.24 15.11 1.27
C ILE A 187 18.30 16.57 0.81
N GLN A 188 18.91 17.46 1.60
CA GLN A 188 19.06 18.87 1.23
C GLN A 188 19.93 19.09 -0.02
N LYS A 189 21.01 18.31 -0.16
CA LYS A 189 21.90 18.37 -1.32
C LYS A 189 21.25 17.77 -2.57
N ALA A 190 20.60 16.61 -2.42
CA ALA A 190 19.98 15.89 -3.53
C ALA A 190 18.72 16.57 -4.06
N GLY A 191 18.04 17.36 -3.22
CA GLY A 191 16.70 17.83 -3.50
C GLY A 191 16.51 19.32 -3.63
N SER A 192 15.54 19.73 -4.44
CA SER A 192 15.01 21.08 -4.44
C SER A 192 13.68 21.17 -3.70
N ILE A 193 13.72 21.13 -2.35
CA ILE A 193 12.53 21.43 -1.53
C ILE A 193 11.92 22.77 -1.95
N ASP A 194 12.75 23.72 -2.38
CA ASP A 194 12.31 25.03 -2.84
C ASP A 194 11.48 24.99 -4.14
N GLU A 195 11.80 24.07 -5.06
CA GLU A 195 11.05 23.86 -6.31
C GLU A 195 9.83 22.96 -6.10
N GLN A 196 9.97 21.89 -5.30
CA GLN A 196 8.86 20.98 -4.96
C GLN A 196 7.82 21.67 -4.08
N CYS A 197 8.25 22.65 -3.27
CA CYS A 197 7.39 23.46 -2.44
C CYS A 197 7.60 24.96 -2.70
N PRO A 198 6.93 25.51 -3.73
CA PRO A 198 7.01 26.93 -4.02
C PRO A 198 6.64 27.78 -2.80
N SER A 199 7.25 28.95 -2.66
CA SER A 199 7.06 29.83 -1.49
C SER A 199 5.60 30.19 -1.21
N SER A 200 4.74 30.18 -2.23
CA SER A 200 3.30 30.39 -2.11
C SER A 200 2.58 29.33 -1.27
N PHE A 201 3.12 28.12 -1.16
CA PHE A 201 2.50 26.99 -0.44
C PHE A 201 3.13 26.73 0.93
N ARG A 202 4.35 27.23 1.17
CA ARG A 202 5.14 26.86 2.36
C ARG A 202 4.44 27.18 3.67
N ILE A 203 3.79 28.34 3.77
CA ILE A 203 3.06 28.72 4.99
C ILE A 203 1.93 27.72 5.26
N ASP A 204 1.16 27.38 4.22
CA ASP A 204 0.05 26.43 4.36
C ASP A 204 0.53 25.03 4.71
N VAL A 205 1.63 24.59 4.10
CA VAL A 205 2.27 23.30 4.39
C VAL A 205 2.80 23.27 5.82
N ILE A 206 3.49 24.32 6.28
CA ILE A 206 3.98 24.43 7.66
C ILE A 206 2.80 24.38 8.65
N ASP A 207 1.72 25.12 8.40
CA ASP A 207 0.53 25.09 9.24
C ASP A 207 -0.07 23.69 9.34
N LEU A 208 -0.13 22.95 8.22
CA LEU A 208 -0.61 21.57 8.21
C LEU A 208 0.34 20.62 8.93
N LEU A 209 1.65 20.77 8.75
CA LEU A 209 2.64 19.96 9.45
C LEU A 209 2.58 20.20 10.96
N ASN A 210 2.41 21.45 11.40
CA ASN A 210 2.22 21.79 12.81
C ASN A 210 0.90 21.23 13.37
N ALA A 211 -0.18 21.31 12.59
CA ALA A 211 -1.46 20.71 12.96
C ALA A 211 -1.36 19.18 13.04
N PHE A 212 -0.61 18.57 12.11
CA PHE A 212 -0.33 17.15 12.12
C PHE A 212 0.51 16.77 13.33
N GLU A 213 1.63 17.45 13.61
CA GLU A 213 2.48 17.21 14.78
C GLU A 213 1.67 17.25 16.09
N SER A 214 0.82 18.27 16.23
CA SER A 214 -0.08 18.40 17.40
C SER A 214 -1.06 17.24 17.53
N ALA A 215 -1.50 16.67 16.41
CA ALA A 215 -2.37 15.49 16.38
C ALA A 215 -1.59 14.18 16.46
N THR A 216 -0.30 14.19 16.13
CA THR A 216 0.55 13.02 16.00
C THR A 216 0.79 12.36 17.36
N GLU A 217 0.76 13.11 18.46
CA GLU A 217 0.75 12.50 19.81
C GLU A 217 -0.48 11.59 20.04
N GLU A 218 -1.64 11.96 19.51
CA GLU A 218 -2.89 11.19 19.59
C GLU A 218 -2.94 10.06 18.54
N ILE A 219 -2.45 10.33 17.33
CA ILE A 219 -2.39 9.35 16.23
C ILE A 219 -1.34 8.28 16.50
N ILE A 220 -0.15 8.63 16.99
CA ILE A 220 0.87 7.64 17.39
C ILE A 220 0.31 6.77 18.49
N ALA A 221 -0.40 7.30 19.50
CA ALA A 221 -1.01 6.46 20.53
C ALA A 221 -1.97 5.41 19.96
N ASN A 222 -2.75 5.76 18.92
CA ASN A 222 -3.73 4.87 18.29
C ASN A 222 -3.12 3.92 17.23
N GLN A 223 -2.21 4.40 16.38
CA GLN A 223 -1.54 3.57 15.36
C GLN A 223 -0.55 2.59 16.01
N THR A 224 0.14 3.03 17.07
CA THR A 224 0.89 2.13 17.96
C THR A 224 -0.05 1.10 18.55
N CYS A 225 -1.35 1.37 18.76
CA CYS A 225 -2.31 0.37 19.24
C CYS A 225 -2.60 -0.73 18.19
N ILE A 226 -2.82 -0.39 16.92
CA ILE A 226 -3.07 -1.37 15.84
C ILE A 226 -1.80 -2.16 15.50
N GLU A 227 -0.65 -1.49 15.41
CA GLU A 227 0.63 -2.15 15.15
C GLU A 227 1.06 -2.99 16.37
N ASN A 228 0.79 -2.54 17.59
CA ASN A 228 0.96 -3.35 18.80
C ASN A 228 -0.07 -4.47 18.90
N LEU A 229 -1.30 -4.32 18.40
CA LEU A 229 -2.26 -5.42 18.31
C LEU A 229 -1.69 -6.52 17.42
N ARG A 230 -1.18 -6.13 16.26
CA ARG A 230 -0.53 -7.06 15.34
C ARG A 230 0.69 -7.71 15.97
N TRP A 231 1.56 -6.95 16.61
CA TRP A 231 2.78 -7.46 17.23
C TRP A 231 2.52 -8.27 18.51
N ALA A 232 1.71 -7.76 19.43
CA ALA A 232 1.38 -8.43 20.70
C ALA A 232 0.64 -9.74 20.47
N CYS A 233 -0.23 -9.81 19.46
CA CYS A 233 -0.90 -11.04 19.09
C CYS A 233 -0.10 -11.88 18.07
N SER A 234 1.00 -11.39 17.49
CA SER A 234 1.81 -12.17 16.50
C SER A 234 2.64 -13.30 17.11
N ASN A 235 2.85 -13.29 18.43
CA ASN A 235 3.44 -14.44 19.13
C ASN A 235 2.44 -15.62 19.19
N ILE A 236 1.16 -15.35 18.94
CA ILE A 236 0.17 -16.38 18.65
C ILE A 236 0.23 -16.59 17.15
N ARG A 237 0.35 -17.84 16.70
CA ARG A 237 0.47 -18.19 15.28
C ARG A 237 -0.83 -17.75 14.59
N MET A 238 -0.84 -16.51 14.06
CA MET A 238 -2.08 -15.79 13.70
C MET A 238 -2.93 -16.56 12.69
N LEU A 239 -2.25 -17.31 11.82
CA LEU A 239 -2.83 -18.33 10.98
C LEU A 239 -1.77 -19.44 10.87
N PRO A 240 -2.16 -20.73 10.86
CA PRO A 240 -1.25 -21.77 10.41
C PRO A 240 -0.73 -21.40 9.02
N ASP A 241 0.55 -21.69 8.75
CA ASP A 241 1.19 -21.41 7.45
C ASP A 241 0.46 -22.10 6.28
N GLU A 242 -0.38 -23.10 6.61
CA GLU A 242 -1.25 -23.81 5.71
C GLU A 242 -2.70 -23.81 6.21
N PHE A 243 -3.66 -23.74 5.28
CA PHE A 243 -5.06 -23.99 5.61
C PHE A 243 -5.26 -25.42 6.15
N PRO A 244 -6.16 -25.64 7.13
CA PRO A 244 -6.44 -26.99 7.63
C PRO A 244 -7.10 -27.84 6.53
N GLY A 245 -6.58 -29.04 6.33
CA GLY A 245 -7.07 -30.02 5.36
C GLY A 245 -7.70 -31.25 6.01
N THR A 246 -7.56 -31.38 7.33
CA THR A 246 -8.10 -32.47 8.14
C THR A 246 -8.77 -31.90 9.39
N GLU A 247 -9.63 -32.70 10.02
CA GLU A 247 -10.35 -32.28 11.23
C GLU A 247 -9.40 -32.08 12.42
N ASP A 248 -8.33 -32.87 12.50
CA ASP A 248 -7.28 -32.71 13.52
C ASP A 248 -6.51 -31.40 13.33
N GLU A 249 -6.12 -31.06 12.08
CA GLU A 249 -5.51 -29.75 11.75
C GLU A 249 -6.45 -28.58 12.07
N LEU A 250 -7.76 -28.77 11.85
CA LEU A 250 -8.77 -27.77 12.21
C LEU A 250 -8.87 -27.60 13.74
N LYS A 251 -8.86 -28.69 14.51
CA LYS A 251 -8.89 -28.65 15.99
C LYS A 251 -7.68 -27.92 16.56
N GLU A 252 -6.49 -28.16 16.02
CA GLU A 252 -5.28 -27.42 16.37
C GLU A 252 -5.46 -25.93 16.06
N SER A 253 -5.91 -25.60 14.85
CA SER A 253 -6.17 -24.21 14.42
C SER A 253 -7.22 -23.51 15.31
N CYS A 254 -8.25 -24.22 15.76
CA CYS A 254 -9.29 -23.69 16.63
C CYS A 254 -8.77 -23.31 18.02
N SER A 255 -7.81 -24.06 18.56
CA SER A 255 -7.14 -23.71 19.81
C SER A 255 -6.35 -22.40 19.67
N ASP A 256 -5.65 -22.22 18.55
CA ASP A 256 -4.91 -20.99 18.26
C ASP A 256 -5.86 -19.79 18.06
N LEU A 257 -6.97 -20.00 17.36
CA LEU A 257 -7.98 -18.97 17.11
C LEU A 257 -8.62 -18.44 18.39
N GLU A 258 -8.89 -19.28 19.40
CA GLU A 258 -9.43 -18.81 20.67
C GLU A 258 -8.41 -17.93 21.42
N ASN A 259 -7.12 -18.28 21.38
CA ASN A 259 -6.06 -17.44 21.93
C ASN A 259 -5.96 -16.08 21.22
N ILE A 260 -6.05 -16.08 19.88
CA ILE A 260 -6.04 -14.85 19.07
C ILE A 260 -7.23 -13.98 19.41
N LYS A 261 -8.43 -14.57 19.48
CA LYS A 261 -9.67 -13.88 19.85
C LYS A 261 -9.56 -13.22 21.21
N ILE A 262 -9.07 -13.92 22.24
CA ILE A 262 -8.85 -13.35 23.57
C ILE A 262 -7.88 -12.16 23.47
N CYS A 263 -6.75 -12.33 22.78
CA CYS A 263 -5.75 -11.27 22.60
C CYS A 263 -6.33 -10.03 21.90
N LEU A 264 -7.06 -10.23 20.79
CA LEU A 264 -7.68 -9.15 20.04
C LEU A 264 -8.75 -8.43 20.88
N MET A 265 -9.61 -9.16 21.58
CA MET A 265 -10.66 -8.57 22.44
C MET A 265 -10.07 -7.74 23.58
N GLU A 266 -9.09 -8.28 24.32
CA GLU A 266 -8.45 -7.56 25.44
C GLU A 266 -7.76 -6.28 24.99
N ARG A 267 -7.13 -6.32 23.81
CA ARG A 267 -6.33 -5.21 23.29
C ARG A 267 -7.18 -4.18 22.55
N LEU A 268 -8.24 -4.58 21.84
CA LEU A 268 -9.22 -3.65 21.25
C LEU A 268 -9.95 -2.84 22.32
N LEU A 269 -10.23 -3.43 23.49
CA LEU A 269 -10.78 -2.71 24.64
C LEU A 269 -9.78 -1.69 25.22
N GLY A 270 -8.47 -1.92 25.04
CA GLY A 270 -7.40 -1.01 25.43
C GLY A 270 -7.14 0.13 24.43
N CYS A 271 -7.52 -0.02 23.16
CA CYS A 271 -7.46 1.05 22.16
C CYS A 271 -8.66 1.98 22.37
N GLY A 272 -8.41 3.21 22.84
CA GLY A 272 -9.46 4.19 23.11
C GLY A 272 -10.40 4.42 21.92
N SER A 273 -11.69 4.63 22.19
CA SER A 273 -12.77 4.64 21.19
C SER A 273 -12.83 5.89 20.28
N ASN A 274 -11.81 6.73 20.24
CA ASN A 274 -12.05 8.14 19.97
C ASN A 274 -11.81 8.64 18.54
N ASN A 275 -11.28 7.88 17.58
CA ASN A 275 -11.31 8.33 16.18
C ASN A 275 -10.95 7.23 15.16
N TYR A 276 -11.57 7.36 13.98
CA TYR A 276 -11.36 6.72 12.65
C TYR A 276 -12.41 5.73 12.14
N ASP A 277 -12.91 6.03 10.94
CA ASP A 277 -13.79 5.20 10.11
C ASP A 277 -13.16 3.83 9.77
N ASP A 278 -11.83 3.75 9.66
CA ASP A 278 -11.13 2.47 9.41
C ASP A 278 -11.16 1.53 10.63
N LEU A 279 -11.19 2.10 11.83
CA LEU A 279 -11.43 1.36 13.07
C LEU A 279 -12.88 0.91 13.17
N GLU A 280 -13.82 1.62 12.54
CA GLU A 280 -15.23 1.23 12.49
C GLU A 280 -15.43 -0.03 11.66
N VAL A 281 -14.81 -0.10 10.46
CA VAL A 281 -14.82 -1.31 9.62
C VAL A 281 -14.12 -2.48 10.32
N ALA A 282 -12.96 -2.25 10.93
CA ALA A 282 -12.31 -3.31 11.71
C ALA A 282 -13.16 -3.75 12.91
N ARG A 283 -13.88 -2.82 13.55
CA ARG A 283 -14.74 -3.07 14.71
C ARG A 283 -16.03 -3.80 14.34
N SER A 284 -16.51 -3.70 13.11
CA SER A 284 -17.69 -4.43 12.62
C SER A 284 -17.33 -5.79 12.01
N ASP A 285 -16.30 -5.86 11.16
CA ASP A 285 -15.90 -7.08 10.46
C ASP A 285 -15.22 -8.08 11.40
N LEU A 286 -14.34 -7.61 12.29
CA LEU A 286 -13.55 -8.53 13.12
C LEU A 286 -14.40 -9.37 14.08
N PRO A 287 -15.40 -8.83 14.81
CA PRO A 287 -16.29 -9.66 15.62
C PRO A 287 -17.07 -10.69 14.80
N ARG A 288 -17.46 -10.34 13.57
CA ARG A 288 -18.17 -11.25 12.66
C ARG A 288 -17.29 -12.38 12.17
N MET A 289 -16.05 -12.08 11.79
CA MET A 289 -15.04 -13.08 11.44
C MET A 289 -14.78 -14.00 12.63
N ILE A 290 -14.55 -13.44 13.82
CA ILE A 290 -14.32 -14.21 15.07
C ILE A 290 -15.51 -15.12 15.37
N ASN A 291 -16.74 -14.62 15.27
CA ASN A 291 -17.94 -15.43 15.53
C ASN A 291 -18.10 -16.55 14.51
N THR A 292 -17.84 -16.27 13.23
CA THR A 292 -17.90 -17.28 12.15
C THR A 292 -16.84 -18.36 12.37
N LEU A 293 -15.62 -17.98 12.73
CA LEU A 293 -14.54 -18.92 13.05
C LEU A 293 -14.87 -19.74 14.31
N THR A 294 -15.47 -19.11 15.32
CA THR A 294 -15.94 -19.80 16.54
C THR A 294 -17.00 -20.84 16.18
N GLU A 295 -17.94 -20.51 15.28
CA GLU A 295 -18.98 -21.43 14.80
C GLU A 295 -18.36 -22.60 14.02
N ILE A 296 -17.38 -22.37 13.13
CA ILE A 296 -16.62 -23.44 12.45
C ILE A 296 -15.90 -24.34 13.47
N CYS A 297 -15.49 -23.82 14.61
CA CYS A 297 -14.81 -24.58 15.65
C CYS A 297 -15.75 -25.35 16.59
N GLN A 298 -17.07 -25.16 16.49
CA GLN A 298 -18.07 -25.85 17.29
C GLN A 298 -18.60 -27.09 16.56
N GLU A 299 -18.18 -28.27 17.01
CA GLU A 299 -18.48 -29.57 16.37
C GLU A 299 -19.99 -29.85 16.15
N ASP A 300 -20.85 -29.23 16.94
CA ASP A 300 -22.31 -29.41 16.92
C ASP A 300 -23.04 -28.46 15.95
N THR A 301 -22.32 -27.59 15.23
CA THR A 301 -22.92 -26.65 14.28
C THR A 301 -23.02 -27.22 12.86
N GLU A 302 -24.05 -26.80 12.12
CA GLU A 302 -24.20 -27.14 10.69
C GLU A 302 -23.01 -26.59 9.87
N LEU A 303 -22.48 -25.42 10.26
CA LEU A 303 -21.36 -24.79 9.57
C LEU A 303 -20.06 -25.59 9.75
N HIS A 304 -19.78 -26.10 10.96
CA HIS A 304 -18.65 -27.00 11.19
C HIS A 304 -18.75 -28.25 10.32
N ALA A 305 -19.90 -28.95 10.37
CA ALA A 305 -20.09 -30.17 9.60
C ALA A 305 -19.90 -29.94 8.09
N SER A 306 -20.45 -28.83 7.56
CA SER A 306 -20.30 -28.47 6.15
C SER A 306 -18.87 -28.05 5.80
N TYR A 307 -18.17 -27.33 6.68
CA TYR A 307 -16.78 -26.94 6.48
C TYR A 307 -15.85 -28.17 6.47
N VAL A 308 -15.97 -29.05 7.47
CA VAL A 308 -15.19 -30.30 7.58
C VAL A 308 -15.35 -31.18 6.35
N GLN A 309 -16.56 -31.27 5.81
CA GLN A 309 -16.83 -32.02 4.58
C GLN A 309 -16.00 -31.50 3.38
N HIS A 310 -15.71 -30.21 3.32
CA HIS A 310 -15.12 -29.57 2.13
C HIS A 310 -13.70 -29.00 2.33
N MET A 311 -13.18 -28.95 3.55
CA MET A 311 -11.90 -28.30 3.87
C MET A 311 -10.70 -28.87 3.10
N ALA A 312 -10.64 -30.18 2.85
CA ALA A 312 -9.56 -30.79 2.07
C ALA A 312 -9.53 -30.33 0.61
N CYS A 313 -10.70 -29.99 0.03
CA CYS A 313 -10.78 -29.40 -1.29
C CYS A 313 -10.42 -27.91 -1.26
N ILE A 314 -10.90 -27.19 -0.25
CA ILE A 314 -10.60 -25.77 -0.04
C ILE A 314 -9.10 -25.55 0.17
N LYS A 315 -8.42 -26.37 0.99
CA LYS A 315 -6.96 -26.33 1.18
C LYS A 315 -6.23 -26.44 -0.15
N ARG A 316 -6.62 -27.39 -1.00
CA ARG A 316 -6.02 -27.58 -2.34
C ARG A 316 -6.23 -26.36 -3.23
N PHE A 317 -7.43 -25.80 -3.22
CA PHE A 317 -7.74 -24.56 -3.93
C PHE A 317 -6.88 -23.39 -3.46
N VAL A 318 -6.84 -23.12 -2.15
CA VAL A 318 -6.09 -21.99 -1.58
C VAL A 318 -4.61 -22.13 -1.90
N SER A 319 -4.06 -23.34 -1.76
CA SER A 319 -2.67 -23.62 -2.11
C SER A 319 -2.38 -23.35 -3.59
N ALA A 320 -3.23 -23.84 -4.49
CA ALA A 320 -3.11 -23.58 -5.93
C ALA A 320 -3.27 -22.09 -6.27
N ASN A 321 -4.13 -21.35 -5.55
CA ASN A 321 -4.33 -19.91 -5.77
C ASN A 321 -3.12 -19.10 -5.30
N ASN A 322 -2.53 -19.48 -4.18
CA ASN A 322 -1.33 -18.80 -3.67
C ASN A 322 -0.15 -18.99 -4.63
N GLU A 323 -0.01 -20.18 -5.21
CA GLU A 323 1.04 -20.48 -6.19
C GLU A 323 0.80 -19.79 -7.54
N LYS A 324 -0.41 -19.91 -8.09
CA LYS A 324 -0.71 -19.52 -9.48
C LYS A 324 -1.42 -18.18 -9.63
N GLN A 325 -1.89 -17.59 -8.53
CA GLN A 325 -2.60 -16.30 -8.48
C GLN A 325 -3.82 -16.20 -9.40
N PHE A 326 -4.51 -17.30 -9.71
CA PHE A 326 -5.59 -17.28 -10.71
C PHE A 326 -6.75 -16.35 -10.34
N CYS A 327 -7.11 -16.17 -9.07
CA CYS A 327 -8.16 -15.20 -8.71
C CYS A 327 -7.68 -13.75 -8.85
N ARG A 328 -6.39 -13.49 -8.67
CA ARG A 328 -5.82 -12.18 -8.96
C ARG A 328 -5.86 -11.89 -10.46
N ASP A 329 -5.52 -12.87 -11.29
CA ASP A 329 -5.55 -12.76 -12.74
C ASP A 329 -6.98 -12.58 -13.27
N TYR A 330 -7.92 -13.35 -12.72
CA TYR A 330 -9.35 -13.18 -12.98
C TYR A 330 -9.81 -11.76 -12.63
N THR A 331 -9.55 -11.31 -11.39
CA THR A 331 -9.96 -9.98 -10.94
C THR A 331 -9.33 -8.87 -11.79
N THR A 332 -8.05 -9.02 -12.16
CA THR A 332 -7.35 -8.07 -13.04
C THR A 332 -7.99 -8.02 -14.42
N SER A 333 -8.29 -9.17 -15.02
CA SER A 333 -8.93 -9.27 -16.33
C SER A 333 -10.34 -8.70 -16.32
N ALA A 334 -11.13 -9.02 -15.29
CA ALA A 334 -12.47 -8.49 -15.09
C ALA A 334 -12.44 -6.96 -14.91
N MET A 335 -11.51 -6.43 -14.10
CA MET A 335 -11.35 -4.98 -13.93
C MET A 335 -10.92 -4.29 -15.22
N ALA A 336 -10.05 -4.91 -16.03
CA ALA A 336 -9.66 -4.38 -17.33
C ALA A 336 -10.87 -4.30 -18.29
N TYR A 337 -11.72 -5.33 -18.32
CA TYR A 337 -12.96 -5.33 -19.09
C TYR A 337 -13.93 -4.24 -18.61
N LEU A 338 -14.10 -4.11 -17.28
CA LEU A 338 -15.03 -3.17 -16.67
C LEU A 338 -14.57 -1.70 -16.76
N ARG A 339 -13.30 -1.41 -17.09
CA ARG A 339 -12.78 -0.04 -17.21
C ARG A 339 -13.62 0.82 -18.17
N GLY A 340 -13.97 0.31 -19.34
CA GLY A 340 -14.79 1.05 -20.32
C GLY A 340 -16.23 1.34 -19.82
N PRO A 341 -16.97 0.34 -19.32
CA PRO A 341 -18.25 0.55 -18.64
C PRO A 341 -18.19 1.55 -17.46
N ILE A 342 -17.17 1.49 -16.60
CA ILE A 342 -16.95 2.42 -15.48
C ILE A 342 -16.79 3.85 -15.98
N GLN A 343 -15.94 4.06 -16.99
CA GLN A 343 -15.72 5.36 -17.62
C GLN A 343 -17.01 5.96 -18.19
N ARG A 344 -17.83 5.14 -18.88
CA ARG A 344 -19.09 5.61 -19.49
C ARG A 344 -20.14 6.04 -18.47
N LYS A 345 -20.17 5.42 -17.29
CA LYS A 345 -21.07 5.81 -16.20
C LYS A 345 -20.61 7.10 -15.49
N LYS A 346 -19.49 7.73 -15.91
CA LYS A 346 -18.89 8.92 -15.27
C LYS A 346 -18.61 8.74 -13.78
N LEU A 347 -18.38 7.49 -13.36
CA LEU A 347 -18.03 7.16 -11.98
C LEU A 347 -16.61 7.66 -11.63
N GLU A 348 -15.89 8.19 -12.61
CA GLU A 348 -14.56 8.76 -12.46
C GLU A 348 -14.57 10.22 -11.98
N ASP A 349 -15.68 10.96 -12.11
CA ASP A 349 -15.68 12.41 -11.84
C ASP A 349 -15.59 12.74 -10.32
N ASP A 350 -15.96 11.81 -9.44
CA ASP A 350 -15.80 11.93 -7.98
C ASP A 350 -14.76 10.90 -7.45
N PRO A 351 -13.58 11.35 -6.99
CA PRO A 351 -12.56 10.47 -6.42
C PRO A 351 -13.03 9.64 -5.22
N ASP A 352 -13.93 10.17 -4.37
CA ASP A 352 -14.44 9.45 -3.20
C ASP A 352 -15.38 8.32 -3.62
N TYR A 353 -16.28 8.62 -4.56
CA TYR A 353 -17.13 7.61 -5.19
C TYR A 353 -16.29 6.53 -5.87
N ARG A 354 -15.28 6.92 -6.65
CA ARG A 354 -14.36 6.00 -7.34
C ARG A 354 -13.64 5.06 -6.36
N ASN A 355 -13.17 5.59 -5.24
CA ASN A 355 -12.50 4.79 -4.22
C ASN A 355 -13.45 3.77 -3.60
N LYS A 356 -14.62 4.21 -3.12
CA LYS A 356 -15.67 3.31 -2.57
C LYS A 356 -16.08 2.25 -3.59
N PHE A 357 -16.20 2.64 -4.85
CA PHE A 357 -16.53 1.76 -5.95
C PHE A 357 -15.48 0.65 -6.13
N SER A 358 -14.19 1.02 -6.19
CA SER A 358 -13.10 0.06 -6.32
C SER A 358 -12.95 -0.83 -5.09
N GLN A 359 -13.10 -0.25 -3.89
CA GLN A 359 -13.05 -0.96 -2.61
C GLN A 359 -14.16 -2.01 -2.49
N CYS A 360 -15.33 -1.79 -3.08
CA CYS A 360 -16.39 -2.79 -3.15
C CYS A 360 -16.16 -3.81 -4.28
N LEU A 361 -15.89 -3.35 -5.51
CA LEU A 361 -15.90 -4.21 -6.69
C LEU A 361 -14.76 -5.24 -6.71
N VAL A 362 -13.55 -4.86 -6.27
CA VAL A 362 -12.37 -5.75 -6.31
C VAL A 362 -12.53 -6.96 -5.37
N PRO A 363 -12.95 -6.81 -4.09
CA PRO A 363 -13.27 -7.95 -3.24
C PRO A 363 -14.39 -8.82 -3.81
N LEU A 364 -15.45 -8.24 -4.37
CA LEU A 364 -16.55 -9.00 -4.96
C LEU A 364 -16.10 -9.87 -6.14
N LEU A 365 -15.25 -9.36 -7.03
CA LEU A 365 -14.70 -10.15 -8.14
C LEU A 365 -13.83 -11.31 -7.62
N SER A 366 -13.03 -11.05 -6.58
CA SER A 366 -12.18 -12.06 -5.95
C SER A 366 -13.01 -13.14 -5.25
N MET A 367 -14.06 -12.75 -4.53
CA MET A 367 -15.05 -13.66 -3.95
C MET A 367 -15.77 -14.48 -5.03
N ASN A 368 -16.11 -13.87 -6.17
CA ASN A 368 -16.76 -14.59 -7.27
C ASN A 368 -15.85 -15.69 -7.82
N CYS A 369 -14.58 -15.36 -8.10
CA CYS A 369 -13.61 -16.36 -8.54
C CYS A 369 -13.50 -17.53 -7.54
N PHE A 370 -13.39 -17.21 -6.25
CA PHE A 370 -13.34 -18.21 -5.18
C PHE A 370 -14.56 -19.14 -5.23
N ILE A 371 -15.77 -18.58 -5.22
CA ILE A 371 -17.02 -19.34 -5.22
C ILE A 371 -17.16 -20.16 -6.50
N THR A 372 -16.88 -19.59 -7.67
CA THR A 372 -16.98 -20.26 -8.97
C THR A 372 -16.06 -21.47 -9.02
N TYR A 373 -14.80 -21.31 -8.61
CA TYR A 373 -13.86 -22.42 -8.62
C TYR A 373 -14.25 -23.51 -7.63
N ILE A 374 -14.57 -23.16 -6.39
CA ILE A 374 -14.98 -24.14 -5.36
C ILE A 374 -16.24 -24.87 -5.81
N SER A 375 -17.20 -24.18 -6.42
CA SER A 375 -18.42 -24.79 -6.95
C SER A 375 -18.16 -25.74 -8.12
N GLY A 376 -17.14 -25.45 -8.94
CA GLY A 376 -16.77 -26.29 -10.09
C GLY A 376 -15.81 -27.44 -9.76
N SER A 377 -15.02 -27.32 -8.69
CA SER A 377 -13.90 -28.23 -8.39
C SER A 377 -14.12 -29.10 -7.16
N CYS A 378 -15.02 -28.71 -6.26
CA CYS A 378 -15.33 -29.45 -5.03
C CYS A 378 -16.67 -30.17 -5.13
N GLU A 379 -16.95 -31.03 -4.13
CA GLU A 379 -18.23 -31.74 -4.04
C GLU A 379 -19.44 -30.81 -3.96
N HIS A 380 -20.60 -31.34 -4.33
CA HIS A 380 -21.86 -30.60 -4.26
C HIS A 380 -22.11 -30.05 -2.85
N GLY A 381 -22.34 -28.75 -2.74
CA GLY A 381 -22.52 -28.05 -1.46
C GLY A 381 -21.40 -27.08 -1.10
N ALA A 382 -20.17 -27.28 -1.58
CA ALA A 382 -19.01 -26.45 -1.21
C ALA A 382 -19.18 -24.97 -1.60
N GLY A 383 -19.78 -24.71 -2.77
CA GLY A 383 -20.12 -23.36 -3.21
C GLY A 383 -21.14 -22.66 -2.31
N LYS A 384 -22.15 -23.40 -1.84
CA LYS A 384 -23.17 -22.87 -0.91
C LYS A 384 -22.54 -22.53 0.44
N MET A 385 -21.71 -23.42 0.97
CA MET A 385 -20.98 -23.18 2.20
C MET A 385 -20.03 -21.97 2.07
N SER A 386 -19.34 -21.82 0.93
CA SER A 386 -18.47 -20.66 0.67
C SER A 386 -19.25 -19.33 0.69
N ILE A 387 -20.44 -19.32 0.08
CA ILE A 387 -21.35 -18.16 0.12
C ILE A 387 -21.76 -17.85 1.56
N GLU A 388 -22.13 -18.86 2.34
CA GLU A 388 -22.53 -18.70 3.73
C GLU A 388 -21.40 -18.16 4.60
N LEU A 389 -20.18 -18.68 4.44
CA LEU A 389 -18.99 -18.17 5.12
C LEU A 389 -18.74 -16.69 4.81
N ILE A 390 -18.81 -16.31 3.53
CA ILE A 390 -18.63 -14.92 3.11
C ILE A 390 -19.71 -14.01 3.72
N GLN A 391 -20.97 -14.48 3.76
CA GLN A 391 -22.08 -13.73 4.37
C GLN A 391 -21.92 -13.56 5.88
N LYS A 392 -21.50 -14.61 6.60
CA LYS A 392 -21.33 -14.56 8.06
C LYS A 392 -20.10 -13.72 8.43
N ALA A 393 -18.96 -13.97 7.79
CA ALA A 393 -17.68 -13.37 8.15
C ALA A 393 -17.50 -11.93 7.66
N GLY A 394 -18.06 -11.56 6.50
CA GLY A 394 -17.82 -10.24 5.90
C GLY A 394 -19.01 -9.29 6.00
N SER A 395 -18.74 -8.00 6.20
CA SER A 395 -19.73 -6.93 6.03
C SER A 395 -19.75 -6.39 4.61
N ILE A 396 -20.26 -7.21 3.68
CA ILE A 396 -20.52 -6.75 2.30
C ILE A 396 -21.39 -5.48 2.32
N ALA A 397 -22.28 -5.33 3.29
CA ALA A 397 -23.12 -4.14 3.43
C ALA A 397 -22.32 -2.85 3.66
N GLU A 398 -21.22 -2.93 4.41
CA GLU A 398 -20.31 -1.81 4.69
C GLU A 398 -19.27 -1.63 3.60
N GLN A 399 -18.68 -2.73 3.10
CA GLN A 399 -17.75 -2.69 1.97
C GLN A 399 -18.41 -2.15 0.69
N CYS A 400 -19.72 -2.38 0.55
CA CYS A 400 -20.52 -1.94 -0.58
C CYS A 400 -21.71 -1.09 -0.12
N PRO A 401 -21.51 0.22 0.12
CA PRO A 401 -22.59 1.13 0.53
C PRO A 401 -23.76 1.11 -0.45
N ALA A 402 -24.98 1.31 0.06
CA ALA A 402 -26.20 1.29 -0.76
C ALA A 402 -26.15 2.23 -1.97
N SER A 403 -25.42 3.36 -1.86
CA SER A 403 -25.24 4.34 -2.93
C SER A 403 -24.53 3.81 -4.19
N ILE A 404 -23.75 2.73 -4.09
CA ILE A 404 -22.99 2.17 -5.22
C ILE A 404 -23.48 0.79 -5.68
N ARG A 405 -24.37 0.13 -4.90
CA ARG A 405 -24.79 -1.25 -5.16
C ARG A 405 -25.47 -1.43 -6.51
N ILE A 406 -26.32 -0.49 -6.91
CA ILE A 406 -27.05 -0.57 -8.19
C ILE A 406 -26.07 -0.56 -9.36
N ASP A 407 -25.10 0.36 -9.34
CA ASP A 407 -24.09 0.46 -10.38
C ASP A 407 -23.20 -0.78 -10.45
N ILE A 408 -22.84 -1.34 -9.30
CA ILE A 408 -22.07 -2.59 -9.24
C ILE A 408 -22.87 -3.77 -9.78
N ILE A 409 -24.14 -3.90 -9.42
CA ILE A 409 -25.02 -4.95 -9.97
C ILE A 409 -25.12 -4.84 -11.49
N ASP A 410 -25.28 -3.63 -12.03
CA ASP A 410 -25.32 -3.41 -13.48
C ASP A 410 -24.01 -3.84 -14.17
N LEU A 411 -22.86 -3.50 -13.59
CA LEU A 411 -21.56 -3.91 -14.13
C LEU A 411 -21.37 -5.41 -14.08
N LEU A 412 -21.70 -6.05 -12.96
CA LEU A 412 -21.57 -7.50 -12.79
C LEU A 412 -22.48 -8.26 -13.76
N LYS A 413 -23.70 -7.75 -14.05
CA LYS A 413 -24.58 -8.30 -15.10
C LYS A 413 -23.96 -8.19 -16.49
N GLY A 414 -23.33 -7.05 -16.78
CA GLY A 414 -22.61 -6.83 -18.04
C GLY A 414 -21.42 -7.77 -18.19
N LEU A 415 -20.73 -8.08 -17.08
CA LEU A 415 -19.63 -9.04 -17.04
C LEU A 415 -20.12 -10.49 -17.18
N GLU A 416 -21.19 -10.88 -16.46
CA GLU A 416 -21.86 -12.19 -16.56
C GLU A 416 -22.27 -12.47 -18.01
N SER A 417 -22.91 -11.50 -18.65
CA SER A 417 -23.37 -11.63 -20.04
C SER A 417 -22.21 -11.76 -21.04
N ALA A 418 -21.05 -11.17 -20.75
CA ALA A 418 -19.91 -11.16 -21.66
C ALA A 418 -18.98 -12.38 -21.50
N THR A 419 -18.96 -12.96 -20.30
CA THR A 419 -18.12 -14.12 -19.96
C THR A 419 -18.87 -15.44 -20.03
N GLU A 420 -20.21 -15.39 -20.04
CA GLU A 420 -21.09 -16.56 -19.86
C GLU A 420 -20.86 -17.29 -18.52
N GLU A 421 -20.18 -16.64 -17.58
CA GLU A 421 -19.89 -17.17 -16.25
C GLU A 421 -20.93 -16.66 -15.23
N GLN A 422 -21.42 -17.58 -14.39
CA GLN A 422 -22.35 -17.24 -13.33
C GLN A 422 -21.70 -16.32 -12.29
N MET A 423 -22.35 -15.19 -11.98
CA MET A 423 -21.87 -14.25 -10.97
C MET A 423 -22.55 -14.48 -9.61
N PHE A 424 -22.02 -15.43 -8.82
CA PHE A 424 -22.54 -15.78 -7.50
C PHE A 424 -22.65 -14.57 -6.55
N VAL A 425 -21.69 -13.64 -6.63
CA VAL A 425 -21.67 -12.44 -5.78
C VAL A 425 -22.81 -11.46 -6.07
N MET A 426 -23.45 -11.52 -7.24
CA MET A 426 -24.66 -10.73 -7.48
C MET A 426 -25.81 -11.13 -6.55
N ARG A 427 -25.90 -12.43 -6.20
CA ARG A 427 -26.90 -12.91 -5.22
C ARG A 427 -26.62 -12.35 -3.84
N LEU A 428 -25.35 -12.28 -3.45
CA LEU A 428 -24.92 -11.69 -2.19
C LEU A 428 -25.36 -10.23 -2.09
N ILE A 429 -25.04 -9.40 -3.09
CA ILE A 429 -25.39 -7.97 -3.06
C ILE A 429 -26.91 -7.76 -3.11
N THR A 430 -27.62 -8.54 -3.93
CA THR A 430 -29.08 -8.42 -4.05
C THR A 430 -29.78 -8.76 -2.74
N SER A 431 -29.27 -9.72 -1.97
CA SER A 431 -29.83 -10.07 -0.65
C SER A 431 -29.79 -8.92 0.35
N LEU A 432 -28.85 -7.98 0.21
CA LEU A 432 -28.70 -6.81 1.07
C LEU A 432 -29.67 -5.66 0.75
N ASN A 433 -30.41 -5.75 -0.36
CA ASN A 433 -31.40 -4.73 -0.75
C ASN A 433 -32.81 -5.07 -0.26
N ILE A 434 -33.00 -6.25 0.33
CA ILE A 434 -34.31 -6.75 0.79
C ILE A 434 -34.46 -6.59 2.32
N SER A 435 -33.34 -6.45 3.03
CA SER A 435 -33.26 -6.10 4.46
C SER A 435 -33.28 -4.59 4.67
#